data_AF-A0A3M1AZ12-F1
#
_entry.id   AF-A0A3M1AZ12-F1
#
_cell.length_a   1.000
_cell.length_b   1.000
_cell.length_c   1.000
_cell.angle_alpha   90.00
_cell.angle_beta   90.00
_cell.angle_gamma   90.00
#
_symmetry.space_group_name_H-M   'P 1'
#
loop_
_entity.id
_entity.type
_entity.pdbx_description
1 polymer ?
#
loop_
_entity_poly.entity_id
_entity_poly.type
_entity_poly.pdbx_seq_one_letter_code
_entity_poly.pdbx_strand_id
1 'polypeptide(L)'
;ATFTDYLDDVSGAYVSYPELLNGNGPLAAALGNRTGEYKGTEPVIVETGTQRGDSAKRDWYFVMGLTVSYNFLDNGLMGSRSRSKGRRGCYD
;
A
#
# COMPACT_ATOMS: atom_id res chain seq x y z
N ALA A 1 -11.07 -12.82 -0.60
CA ALA A 1 -10.76 -12.34 -1.96
C ALA A 1 -10.55 -10.85 -1.86
N THR A 2 -9.34 -10.37 -2.12
CA THR A 2 -9.11 -8.94 -2.35
C THR A 2 -9.92 -8.53 -3.58
N PHE A 3 -10.44 -7.30 -3.58
CA PHE A 3 -11.11 -6.74 -4.75
C PHE A 3 -10.18 -6.64 -5.98
N THR A 4 -8.87 -6.83 -5.74
CA THR A 4 -7.82 -7.05 -6.72
C THR A 4 -7.26 -8.46 -6.51
N ASP A 5 -7.64 -9.43 -7.33
CA ASP A 5 -7.14 -10.82 -7.31
C ASP A 5 -5.63 -10.94 -7.69
N TYR A 6 -4.97 -9.80 -7.89
CA TYR A 6 -3.75 -9.66 -8.65
C TYR A 6 -2.88 -8.54 -8.05
N LEU A 7 -2.23 -8.80 -6.91
CA LEU A 7 -1.22 -7.84 -6.40
C LEU A 7 0.11 -7.93 -7.17
N ASP A 8 0.30 -8.98 -7.95
CA ASP A 8 1.50 -9.27 -8.75
C ASP A 8 1.17 -9.79 -10.18
N ASP A 9 -0.03 -10.29 -10.43
CA ASP A 9 -0.40 -10.79 -11.75
C ASP A 9 -0.53 -9.64 -12.75
N VAL A 10 0.40 -9.62 -13.69
CA VAL A 10 0.41 -8.67 -14.81
C VAL A 10 -0.61 -9.16 -15.83
N SER A 11 -1.75 -8.49 -15.91
CA SER A 11 -2.86 -8.82 -16.81
C SER A 11 -2.58 -8.60 -18.31
N GLY A 12 -1.31 -8.41 -18.70
CA GLY A 12 -0.91 -7.95 -20.01
C GLY A 12 0.00 -8.94 -20.72
N ALA A 13 -0.04 -8.91 -22.04
CA ALA A 13 1.00 -9.51 -22.86
C ALA A 13 2.06 -8.46 -23.22
N TYR A 14 3.27 -8.91 -23.54
CA TYR A 14 4.25 -8.07 -24.23
C TYR A 14 3.76 -7.74 -25.64
N VAL A 15 4.09 -6.54 -26.09
CA VAL A 15 4.01 -6.13 -27.50
C VAL A 15 5.43 -6.18 -28.06
N SER A 16 5.57 -6.63 -29.30
CA SER A 16 6.86 -6.75 -29.95
C SER A 16 7.56 -5.39 -30.08
N TYR A 17 8.88 -5.41 -29.92
CA TYR A 17 9.72 -4.23 -30.08
C TYR A 17 9.52 -3.50 -31.43
N PRO A 18 9.53 -4.17 -32.60
CA PRO A 18 9.36 -3.48 -33.89
C PRO A 18 7.96 -2.86 -34.06
N GLU A 19 6.93 -3.47 -33.49
CA GLU A 19 5.56 -2.93 -33.54
C GLU A 19 5.43 -1.65 -32.70
N LEU A 20 6.00 -1.65 -31.49
CA LEU A 20 6.06 -0.45 -30.66
C LEU A 20 6.93 0.64 -31.28
N LEU A 21 8.03 0.26 -31.94
CA LEU A 21 8.92 1.21 -32.60
C LEU A 21 8.20 1.93 -33.75
N ASN A 22 7.40 1.19 -34.54
CA ASN A 22 6.67 1.74 -35.68
C ASN A 22 5.40 2.52 -35.25
N GLY A 23 4.69 2.06 -34.21
CA GLY A 23 3.43 2.67 -33.78
C GLY A 23 3.60 3.82 -32.77
N ASN A 24 4.53 3.68 -31.83
CA ASN A 24 4.60 4.53 -30.63
C ASN A 24 6.01 5.13 -30.40
N GLY A 25 6.96 4.81 -31.27
CA GLY A 25 8.31 5.38 -31.28
C GLY A 25 9.33 4.66 -30.38
N PRO A 26 10.60 5.09 -30.43
CA PRO A 26 11.72 4.37 -29.84
C PRO A 26 11.68 4.32 -28.31
N LEU A 27 11.17 5.38 -27.65
CA LEU A 27 11.05 5.41 -26.19
C LEU A 27 10.02 4.39 -25.69
N ALA A 28 8.88 4.28 -26.38
CA ALA A 28 7.85 3.31 -26.05
C ALA A 28 8.35 1.87 -26.27
N ALA A 29 9.07 1.62 -27.36
CA ALA A 29 9.69 0.33 -27.65
C ALA A 29 10.73 -0.08 -26.59
N ALA A 30 11.58 0.86 -26.16
CA ALA A 30 12.57 0.64 -25.11
C ALA A 30 11.93 0.35 -23.74
N LEU A 31 10.86 1.06 -23.38
CA LEU A 31 10.17 0.88 -22.09
C LEU A 31 9.24 -0.35 -22.06
N GLY A 32 8.77 -0.82 -23.22
CA GLY A 32 7.83 -1.95 -23.31
C GLY A 32 8.42 -3.27 -22.81
N ASN A 33 9.69 -3.54 -23.12
CA ASN A 33 10.41 -4.72 -22.62
C ASN A 33 11.86 -4.40 -22.21
N ARG A 34 12.04 -4.13 -20.92
CA ARG A 34 13.35 -3.79 -20.31
C ARG A 34 14.17 -5.01 -19.89
N THR A 35 13.78 -6.22 -20.30
CA THR A 35 14.51 -7.45 -19.95
C THR A 35 15.95 -7.43 -20.49
N GLY A 36 16.19 -6.76 -21.63
CA GLY A 36 17.53 -6.57 -22.18
C GLY A 36 18.44 -5.76 -21.24
N GLU A 37 17.93 -4.70 -20.61
CA GLU A 37 18.68 -3.91 -19.62
C GLU A 37 19.10 -4.76 -18.41
N TYR A 38 18.21 -5.63 -17.93
CA TYR A 38 18.50 -6.54 -16.83
C TYR A 38 19.58 -7.58 -17.20
N LYS A 39 19.58 -8.04 -18.45
CA LYS A 39 20.54 -9.03 -18.95
C LYS A 39 21.84 -8.41 -19.48
N GLY A 40 21.92 -7.08 -19.58
CA GLY A 40 23.05 -6.38 -20.21
C GLY A 40 23.17 -6.66 -21.71
N THR A 41 22.06 -6.99 -22.38
CA THR A 41 22.00 -7.32 -23.81
C THR A 41 21.12 -6.33 -24.57
N GLU A 42 21.15 -6.43 -25.90
CA GLU A 42 20.19 -5.76 -26.78
C GLU A 42 18.72 -6.01 -26.35
N PRO A 43 17.78 -5.13 -26.75
CA PRO A 43 16.37 -5.28 -26.45
C PRO A 43 15.87 -6.67 -26.83
N VAL A 44 15.32 -7.39 -25.86
CA VAL A 44 14.80 -8.74 -26.08
C VAL A 44 13.52 -8.63 -26.90
N ILE A 45 13.59 -9.09 -28.15
CA ILE A 45 12.44 -9.16 -29.03
C ILE A 45 11.60 -10.38 -28.60
N VAL A 46 10.38 -10.11 -28.19
CA VAL A 46 9.35 -11.11 -27.89
C VAL A 46 8.19 -10.89 -28.84
N GLU A 47 7.52 -11.97 -29.23
CA GLU A 47 6.32 -11.90 -30.06
C GLU A 47 5.21 -11.15 -29.31
N THR A 48 4.42 -10.37 -30.06
CA THR A 48 3.23 -9.71 -29.51
C THR A 48 2.26 -10.78 -29.01
N GLY A 49 1.77 -10.63 -27.78
CA GLY A 49 0.93 -11.65 -27.14
C GLY A 49 1.69 -12.57 -26.18
N THR A 50 3.01 -12.46 -26.06
CA THR A 50 3.78 -13.22 -25.05
C THR A 50 3.31 -12.85 -23.66
N GLN A 51 2.91 -13.84 -22.85
CA GLN A 51 2.41 -13.63 -21.48
C GLN A 51 3.45 -12.88 -20.64
N ARG A 52 3.03 -11.79 -19.99
CA ARG A 52 3.79 -11.14 -18.92
C ARG A 52 3.35 -11.81 -17.61
N GLY A 53 4.30 -12.13 -16.73
CA GLY A 53 4.00 -12.74 -15.42
C GLY A 53 3.63 -14.22 -15.46
N ASP A 54 3.36 -14.78 -14.28
CA ASP A 54 3.04 -16.19 -14.08
C ASP A 54 1.69 -16.32 -13.38
N SER A 55 0.64 -16.66 -14.14
CA SER A 55 -0.72 -16.83 -13.61
C SER A 55 -0.90 -18.13 -12.81
N ALA A 56 0.11 -19.01 -12.77
CA ALA A 56 0.02 -20.28 -12.06
C ALA A 56 0.29 -20.14 -10.55
N LYS A 57 0.90 -19.03 -10.10
CA LYS A 57 1.26 -18.82 -8.71
C LYS A 57 0.39 -17.72 -8.11
N ARG A 58 -0.28 -18.05 -7.01
CA ARG A 58 -1.05 -17.08 -6.22
C ARG A 58 -0.20 -16.64 -5.05
N ASP A 59 0.17 -15.38 -5.04
CA ASP A 59 0.94 -14.78 -3.96
C ASP A 59 0.11 -14.60 -2.69
N TRP A 60 0.77 -14.78 -1.55
CA TRP A 60 0.20 -14.58 -0.21
C TRP A 60 0.56 -13.19 0.31
N TYR A 61 -0.40 -12.45 0.84
CA TYR A 61 -0.16 -11.17 1.50
C TYR A 61 -0.74 -11.18 2.91
N PHE A 62 -0.07 -10.53 3.85
CA PHE A 62 -0.53 -10.37 5.23
C PHE A 62 -0.23 -8.96 5.71
N VAL A 63 -1.20 -8.35 6.39
CA VAL A 63 -1.07 -7.02 6.99
C VAL A 63 -1.35 -7.16 8.49
N MET A 64 -0.37 -6.82 9.33
CA MET A 64 -0.52 -6.79 10.78
C MET A 64 -0.50 -5.37 11.32
N GLY A 65 -1.53 -5.02 12.10
CA GLY A 65 -1.58 -3.80 12.90
C GLY A 65 -1.65 -4.15 14.38
N LEU A 66 -0.67 -3.72 15.16
CA LEU A 66 -0.67 -3.83 16.61
C LEU A 66 -0.81 -2.41 17.19
N THR A 67 -1.88 -2.17 17.95
CA THR A 67 -2.09 -0.90 18.65
C THR A 67 -2.16 -1.17 20.14
N VAL A 68 -1.17 -0.66 20.87
CA VAL A 68 -1.17 -0.65 22.34
C VAL A 68 -1.58 0.74 22.78
N SER A 69 -2.65 0.83 23.56
CA SER A 69 -3.14 2.11 24.11
C SER A 69 -3.40 1.95 25.60
N TYR A 70 -2.88 2.89 26.38
CA TYR A 70 -3.04 2.94 27.82
C TYR A 70 -3.49 4.36 28.20
N ASN A 71 -4.62 4.46 28.93
CA ASN A 71 -5.15 5.74 29.41
C ASN A 71 -4.88 5.89 30.90
N PHE A 72 -4.05 6.87 31.26
CA PHE A 72 -3.99 7.37 32.64
C PHE A 72 -5.11 8.40 32.82
N LEU A 73 -6.36 7.94 32.97
CA LEU A 73 -7.35 8.74 33.68
C LEU A 73 -7.15 8.46 35.17
N ASP A 74 -6.02 8.93 35.71
CA ASP A 74 -5.97 9.10 37.14
C ASP A 74 -6.89 10.28 37.45
N ASN A 75 -7.89 10.03 38.27
CA ASN A 75 -8.92 10.97 38.69
C ASN A 75 -8.32 12.05 39.62
N GLY A 76 -7.30 12.78 39.16
CA GLY A 76 -6.58 13.81 39.90
C GLY A 76 -7.16 15.22 39.75
N LEU A 77 -8.19 15.42 38.92
CA LEU A 77 -8.84 16.73 38.71
C LEU A 77 -10.21 16.89 39.38
N MET A 78 -10.61 15.99 40.28
CA MET A 78 -11.59 16.35 41.32
C MET A 78 -10.82 16.94 42.49
N GLY A 79 -10.33 18.17 42.30
CA GLY A 79 -9.88 19.02 43.39
C GLY A 79 -10.95 19.02 44.47
N SER A 80 -10.60 18.48 45.64
CA SER A 80 -11.43 18.45 46.82
C SER A 80 -12.05 19.83 47.04
N ARG A 81 -13.30 20.00 46.61
CA ARG A 81 -14.11 21.16 47.00
C ARG A 81 -14.43 20.95 48.48
N SER A 82 -13.51 21.37 49.33
CA SER A 82 -13.75 21.58 50.75
C SER A 82 -14.91 22.56 50.87
N ARG A 83 -16.13 22.03 51.01
CA ARG A 83 -17.29 22.82 51.44
C ARG A 83 -17.05 23.15 52.90
N SER A 84 -16.37 24.27 53.15
CA SER A 84 -16.25 24.86 54.47
C SER A 84 -17.66 25.14 55.00
N LYS A 85 -18.14 24.28 55.90
CA LYS A 85 -19.42 24.43 56.60
C LYS A 85 -19.20 25.43 57.74
N GLY A 86 -19.27 26.72 57.42
CA GLY A 86 -19.27 27.78 58.43
C GLY A 86 -20.58 27.74 59.22
N ARG A 87 -20.56 27.17 60.43
CA ARG A 87 -21.61 27.41 61.44
C ARG A 87 -21.31 28.72 62.17
N ARG A 88 -21.99 29.80 61.81
CA ARG A 88 -22.32 30.96 62.67
C ARG A 88 -23.57 31.61 62.04
N GLY A 89 -24.67 31.89 62.72
CA GLY A 89 -25.08 31.67 64.10
C GLY A 89 -26.60 31.77 64.14
N CYS A 90 -27.20 31.22 65.19
CA CYS A 90 -28.61 31.33 65.52
C CYS A 90 -28.78 32.60 66.38
N TYR A 91 -29.73 33.49 66.05
CA TYR A 91 -30.70 34.07 66.99
C TYR A 91 -31.71 34.94 66.22
N ASP A 92 -32.99 34.70 66.55
CA ASP A 92 -34.27 35.41 66.31
C ASP A 92 -34.41 36.47 65.19
#